data_AF-A0A2E3K7G4-F1
#
_entry.id   AF-A0A2E3K7G4-F1
#
_cell.length_a   1.000
_cell.length_b   1.000
_cell.length_c   1.000
_cell.angle_alpha   90.00
_cell.angle_beta   90.00
_cell.angle_gamma   90.00
#
_symmetry.space_group_name_H-M   'P 1'
#
loop_
_entity.id
_entity.type
_entity.pdbx_description
1 polymer ?
#
loop_
_entity_poly.entity_id
_entity_poly.type
_entity_poly.pdbx_seq_one_letter_code
_entity_poly.pdbx_strand_id
1 'polypeptide(L)' 'MECFMIIEEDNEPKPSNVFTPLVLDTMSIDQLKNYIRVLKEEMRRVQCEISKKSTLMQEAESLFKS' A
#
# COMPACT_ATOMS: atom_id res chain seq x y z
N MET A 1 15.24 4.40 3.35
CA MET A 1 14.15 3.87 4.21
C MET A 1 13.92 2.43 3.75
N GLU A 2 14.54 1.49 4.44
CA GLU A 2 14.58 0.09 4.03
C GLU A 2 13.24 -0.58 4.33
N CYS A 3 12.54 -1.06 3.31
CA CYS A 3 11.43 -2.00 3.48
C CYS A 3 12.01 -3.39 3.74
N PHE A 4 12.68 -3.55 4.87
CA PHE A 4 13.11 -4.85 5.36
C PHE A 4 12.16 -5.27 6.48
N MET A 5 11.21 -6.16 6.17
CA MET A 5 10.77 -7.25 7.05
C MET A 5 9.64 -8.07 6.39
N ILE A 6 9.97 -9.36 6.21
CA ILE A 6 9.15 -10.57 6.34
C ILE A 6 8.05 -10.81 5.28
N ILE A 7 8.28 -11.88 4.52
CA ILE A 7 7.36 -12.57 3.61
C ILE A 7 6.51 -13.52 4.47
N GLU A 8 5.23 -13.72 4.07
CA GLU A 8 4.25 -14.70 4.57
C GLU A 8 3.60 -14.26 5.90
N GLU A 9 2.44 -13.62 5.88
CA GLU A 9 1.13 -14.24 5.64
C GLU A 9 0.11 -13.10 5.43
N ASP A 10 -0.94 -13.37 4.65
CA ASP A 10 -2.05 -12.46 4.32
C ASP A 10 -1.86 -11.57 3.08
N ASN A 11 -1.52 -12.22 1.97
CA ASN A 11 -1.57 -11.67 0.62
C ASN A 11 -2.94 -11.96 -0.03
N GLU A 12 -4.03 -11.82 0.73
CA GLU A 12 -5.35 -11.92 0.11
C GLU A 12 -5.51 -10.80 -0.92
N PRO A 13 -5.88 -11.13 -2.18
CA PRO A 13 -6.20 -10.11 -3.16
C PRO A 13 -7.42 -9.34 -2.66
N LYS A 14 -7.23 -8.10 -2.22
CA LYS A 14 -8.35 -7.25 -1.82
C LYS A 14 -9.33 -7.12 -3.00
N PRO A 15 -10.64 -7.25 -2.76
CA PRO A 15 -11.65 -7.10 -3.81
C PRO A 15 -11.48 -5.74 -4.49
N SER A 16 -11.76 -5.69 -5.80
CA SER A 16 -11.59 -4.50 -6.65
C SER A 16 -12.57 -3.40 -6.25
N ASN A 17 -12.34 -2.76 -5.12
CA ASN A 17 -13.12 -1.62 -4.71
C ASN A 17 -12.34 -0.38 -5.09
N VAL A 18 -12.86 0.29 -6.11
CA VAL A 18 -12.56 1.69 -6.44
C VAL A 18 -12.45 2.44 -5.12
N PHE A 19 -11.26 2.94 -4.79
CA PHE A 19 -11.04 3.69 -3.56
C PHE A 19 -12.00 4.87 -3.55
N THR A 20 -13.07 4.75 -2.77
CA THR A 20 -14.10 5.78 -2.66
C THR A 20 -13.88 6.45 -1.31
N PRO A 21 -13.43 7.72 -1.29
CA PRO A 21 -13.28 8.46 -0.06
C PRO A 21 -14.59 8.49 0.74
N LEU A 22 -14.50 8.39 2.05
CA LEU A 22 -15.68 8.52 2.92
C LEU A 22 -16.15 9.97 2.98
N VAL A 23 -17.45 10.18 3.21
CA VAL A 23 -18.01 11.50 3.52
C VAL A 23 -17.55 11.90 4.92
N LEU A 24 -16.82 13.02 5.03
CA LEU A 24 -16.14 13.42 6.27
C LEU A 24 -17.02 14.26 7.20
N ASP A 25 -17.98 15.00 6.65
CA ASP A 25 -18.76 16.02 7.38
C ASP A 25 -19.59 15.44 8.54
N THR A 26 -19.92 14.15 8.49
CA THR A 26 -20.72 13.46 9.51
C THR A 26 -19.86 12.71 10.53
N MET A 27 -18.53 12.76 10.43
CA MET A 27 -17.61 12.02 11.30
C MET A 27 -17.20 12.83 12.52
N SER A 28 -17.12 12.18 13.68
CA SER A 28 -16.52 12.77 14.87
C SER A 28 -15.00 12.92 14.72
N ILE A 29 -14.39 13.78 15.56
CA ILE A 29 -12.93 13.98 15.57
C ILE A 29 -12.18 12.66 15.76
N ASP A 30 -12.65 11.77 16.64
CA ASP A 30 -12.00 10.48 16.89
C ASP A 30 -12.16 9.52 15.70
N GLN A 31 -13.31 9.56 15.03
CA GLN A 31 -13.50 8.82 13.77
C GLN A 31 -12.55 9.32 12.67
N LEU A 32 -12.34 10.64 12.56
CA LEU A 32 -11.40 11.23 11.61
C LEU A 32 -9.95 10.84 11.94
N LYS A 33 -9.55 10.85 13.21
CA LYS A 33 -8.21 10.38 13.64
C LYS A 33 -8.01 8.90 13.29
N ASN A 34 -9.01 8.07 13.53
CA ASN A 34 -8.95 6.66 13.16
C ASN A 34 -8.87 6.46 11.64
N TYR A 35 -9.64 7.24 10.88
CA TYR A 35 -9.60 7.21 9.42
C TYR A 35 -8.22 7.58 8.89
N ILE A 36 -7.59 8.63 9.43
CA ILE A 36 -6.20 8.99 9.11
C ILE A 36 -5.24 7.83 9.40
N ARG A 37 -5.39 7.13 10.53
CA ARG A 37 -4.54 5.98 10.87
C ARG A 37 -4.64 4.88 9.80
N VAL A 38 -5.85 4.49 9.44
CA VAL A 38 -6.10 3.45 8.42
C VAL A 38 -5.53 3.88 7.06
N LEU A 39 -5.73 5.13 6.65
CA LEU A 39 -5.19 5.64 5.39
C LEU A 39 -3.66 5.61 5.37
N LYS A 40 -2.99 5.94 6.48
CA LYS A 40 -1.52 5.89 6.57
C LYS A 40 -0.99 4.46 6.44
N GLU A 41 -1.66 3.49 7.07
CA GLU A 41 -1.29 2.08 6.95
C GLU A 41 -1.44 1.58 5.51
N GLU A 42 -2.53 1.96 4.85
CA GLU A 42 -2.77 1.61 3.45
C GLU A 42 -1.75 2.28 2.52
N MET A 43 -1.41 3.57 2.75
CA MET A 43 -0.34 4.25 2.01
C MET A 43 1.00 3.52 2.16
N ARG A 44 1.35 3.09 3.38
CA ARG A 44 2.59 2.34 3.64
C ARG A 44 2.59 1.01 2.87
N ARG A 45 1.48 0.28 2.87
CA ARG A 45 1.32 -0.97 2.12
C ARG A 45 1.52 -0.75 0.63
N VAL A 46 0.85 0.24 0.06
CA VAL A 46 0.94 0.58 -1.37
C VAL A 46 2.37 0.99 -1.75
N GLN A 47 3.05 1.79 -0.93
CA GLN A 47 4.46 2.15 -1.16
C GLN A 47 5.38 0.94 -1.16
N CYS A 48 5.14 -0.04 -0.28
CA CYS A 48 5.89 -1.29 -0.26
C CYS A 48 5.68 -2.09 -1.55
N GLU A 49 4.44 -2.23 -2.02
CA GLU A 49 4.13 -2.92 -3.28
C GLU A 49 4.72 -2.22 -4.51
N ILE A 50 4.69 -0.88 -4.55
CA ILE A 50 5.37 -0.10 -5.59
C ILE A 50 6.87 -0.40 -5.58
N SER A 51 7.48 -0.39 -4.39
CA SER A 51 8.92 -0.65 -4.25
C SER A 51 9.29 -2.05 -4.74
N LYS A 52 8.54 -3.09 -4.32
CA LYS A 52 8.73 -4.47 -4.79
C LYS A 52 8.63 -4.57 -6.31
N LYS A 53 7.57 -3.99 -6.90
CA LYS A 53 7.36 -4.00 -8.36
C LYS A 53 8.44 -3.25 -9.11
N SER A 54 8.91 -2.12 -8.58
CA SER A 54 10.00 -1.34 -9.16
C SER A 54 11.31 -2.13 -9.16
N THR A 55 11.63 -2.84 -8.06
CA THR A 55 12.81 -3.70 -7.99
C THR A 55 12.74 -4.83 -9.02
N LEU A 56 11.61 -5.55 -9.08
CA LEU A 56 11.42 -6.63 -10.06
C LEU A 56 11.55 -6.13 -11.51
N MET A 57 11.04 -4.92 -11.80
CA MET A 57 11.19 -4.31 -13.12
C MET A 57 12.65 -4.01 -13.45
N GLN A 58 13.40 -3.43 -12.51
CA GLN A 58 14.83 -3.12 -12.69
C GLN A 58 15.67 -4.39 -12.87
N GLU A 59 15.40 -5.43 -12.08
CA GLU A 59 16.05 -6.74 -12.21
C GLU A 59 15.78 -7.35 -13.59
N ALA A 60 14.51 -7.38 -14.03
CA ALA A 60 14.14 -7.85 -15.36
C ALA A 60 14.84 -7.04 -16.46
N GLU A 61 14.84 -5.71 -16.37
CA GLU A 61 15.54 -4.85 -17.32
C GLU A 61 17.04 -5.18 -17.43
N SER A 62 17.70 -5.47 -16.31
CA SER A 62 19.11 -5.84 -16.31
C SER A 62 19.39 -7.18 -17.00
N LEU A 63 18.47 -8.14 -16.89
CA LEU A 63 18.58 -9.46 -17.54
C LEU A 63 18.32 -9.40 -19.06
N PHE A 64 17.49 -8.48 -19.53
CA PHE A 64 17.14 -8.37 -20.96
C PHE A 64 17.98 -7.35 -21.73
N LYS A 65 18.77 -6.51 -21.05
CA LYS A 65 19.70 -5.55 -21.67
C LYS A 65 21.14 -6.07 -21.76
N SER A 66 21.42 -7.27 -21.25
CA SER A 66 22.69 -8.00 -21.41
C SER A 66 22.76 -8.79 -22.70
#